data_AF-A0A4Z0NM60-F1
#
_entry.id   AF-A0A4Z0NM60-F1
#
_cell.length_a   1.000
_cell.length_b   1.000
_cell.length_c   1.000
_cell.angle_alpha   90.00
_cell.angle_beta   90.00
_cell.angle_gamma   90.00
#
_symmetry.space_group_name_H-M   'P 1'
#
loop_
_entity.id
_entity.type
_entity.pdbx_description
1 polymer ?
#
loop_
_entity_poly.entity_id
_entity_poly.type
_entity_poly.pdbx_seq_one_letter_code
_entity_poly.pdbx_strand_id
1 'polypeptide(L)'
;MSHIQKQFKKRRNLSGSEEFTISKEMLYDLIKCALKNVEFDEDWYLERHQDIKQAIEAGEIKNAKEHFIKYGYFEGKLPYRIPVDDNFYLSENQDVRDGVANGTIKSAAEHFYTAGAQEGRLPYRGFSLFEL
;
A
#
# COMPACT_ATOMS: atom_id res chain seq x y z
N MET A 1 14.44 27.49 10.06
CA MET A 1 13.28 26.60 9.85
C MET A 1 13.45 25.91 8.51
N SER A 2 13.26 24.59 8.44
CA SER A 2 13.41 23.85 7.17
C SER A 2 12.35 24.29 6.15
N HIS A 3 12.62 24.09 4.86
CA HIS A 3 11.66 24.43 3.79
C HIS A 3 10.31 23.72 3.99
N ILE A 4 10.35 22.51 4.56
CA ILE A 4 9.19 21.69 4.92
C ILE A 4 8.34 22.33 6.03
N GLN A 5 8.96 22.96 7.04
CA GLN A 5 8.22 23.61 8.14
C GLN A 5 7.34 24.77 7.67
N LYS A 6 7.65 25.39 6.53
CA LYS A 6 6.84 26.47 5.95
C LYS A 6 5.57 25.97 5.24
N GLN A 7 5.51 24.69 4.91
CA GLN A 7 4.37 24.08 4.20
C GLN A 7 3.30 23.53 5.15
N PHE A 8 3.63 23.40 6.44
CA PHE A 8 2.69 22.99 7.47
C PHE A 8 1.93 24.19 8.03
N LYS A 9 0.60 24.18 7.92
CA LYS A 9 -0.25 25.13 8.65
C LYS A 9 -0.70 24.50 9.96
N LYS A 10 -0.17 25.00 11.07
CA LYS A 10 -0.50 24.54 12.42
C LYS A 10 -1.83 25.13 12.88
N ARG A 11 -2.73 24.30 13.40
CA ARG A 11 -3.93 24.70 14.14
C ARG A 11 -3.95 23.98 15.49
N ARG A 12 -4.49 24.65 16.51
CA ARG A 12 -4.85 23.98 17.77
C ARG A 12 -6.30 23.55 17.67
N ASN A 13 -6.57 22.29 17.92
CA ASN A 13 -7.94 21.81 18.05
C ASN A 13 -8.45 21.93 19.49
N LEU A 14 -9.73 21.62 19.67
CA LEU A 14 -10.42 21.72 20.96
C LEU A 14 -9.86 20.78 22.04
N SER A 15 -9.14 19.72 21.65
CA SER A 15 -8.51 18.78 22.58
C SER A 15 -7.08 19.17 22.98
N GLY A 16 -6.55 20.28 22.45
CA GLY A 16 -5.18 20.73 22.71
C GLY A 16 -4.10 19.98 21.93
N SER A 17 -4.48 19.10 21.00
CA SER A 17 -3.54 18.45 20.10
C SER A 17 -3.20 19.33 18.90
N GLU A 18 -1.99 19.15 18.38
CA GLU A 18 -1.48 19.93 17.25
C GLU A 18 -1.96 19.29 15.95
N GLU A 19 -2.74 20.03 15.18
CA GLU A 19 -3.14 19.64 13.84
C GLU A 19 -2.30 20.37 12.81
N PHE A 20 -1.91 19.65 11.76
CA PHE A 20 -1.20 20.21 10.64
C PHE A 20 -2.00 20.02 9.36
N THR A 21 -2.25 21.11 8.62
CA THR A 21 -2.76 21.03 7.25
C THR A 21 -1.60 21.06 6.27
N ILE A 22 -1.61 20.11 5.34
CA ILE A 22 -0.66 20.01 4.22
C ILE A 22 -1.40 19.95 2.89
N SER A 23 -0.70 20.24 1.79
CA SER A 23 -1.25 20.04 0.45
C SER A 23 -1.27 18.55 0.08
N LYS A 24 -2.08 18.19 -0.91
CA LYS A 24 -2.15 16.82 -1.45
C LYS A 24 -0.80 16.37 -2.02
N GLU A 25 -0.10 17.28 -2.69
CA GLU A 25 1.22 17.05 -3.28
C GLU A 25 2.23 16.75 -2.18
N MET A 26 2.22 17.54 -1.10
CA MET A 26 3.10 17.30 0.04
C MET A 26 2.80 15.95 0.71
N LEU A 27 1.52 15.58 0.85
CA LEU A 27 1.15 14.24 1.36
C LEU A 27 1.73 13.13 0.47
N TYR A 28 1.59 13.24 -0.85
CA TYR A 28 2.14 12.26 -1.78
C TYR A 28 3.66 12.20 -1.74
N ASP A 29 4.34 13.33 -1.60
CA ASP A 29 5.80 13.36 -1.50
C ASP A 29 6.29 12.74 -0.19
N LEU A 30 5.57 12.95 0.92
CA LEU A 30 5.87 12.30 2.20
C LEU A 30 5.68 10.78 2.12
N ILE A 31 4.58 10.32 1.51
CA ILE A 31 4.35 8.88 1.28
C ILE A 31 5.44 8.29 0.40
N LYS A 32 5.77 8.92 -0.74
CA LYS A 32 6.87 8.48 -1.61
C LYS A 32 8.21 8.45 -0.89
N CYS A 33 8.47 9.37 0.03
CA CYS A 33 9.67 9.34 0.86
C CYS A 33 9.67 8.13 1.80
N ALA A 34 8.54 7.82 2.44
CA ALA A 34 8.42 6.65 3.31
C ALA A 34 8.58 5.34 2.51
N LEU A 35 7.98 5.23 1.32
CA LEU A 35 8.05 4.05 0.45
C LEU A 35 9.48 3.69 0.00
N LYS A 36 10.42 4.64 -0.01
CA LYS A 36 11.83 4.34 -0.34
C LYS A 36 12.45 3.34 0.63
N ASN A 37 12.01 3.35 1.89
CA ASN A 37 12.52 2.49 2.96
C ASN A 37 11.72 1.20 3.13
N VAL A 38 10.66 1.00 2.35
CA VAL A 38 9.87 -0.24 2.36
C VAL A 38 10.68 -1.35 1.66
N GLU A 39 10.65 -2.54 2.26
CA GLU A 39 11.19 -3.75 1.63
C GLU A 39 10.55 -3.96 0.26
N PHE A 40 11.32 -4.46 -0.70
CA PHE A 40 10.84 -4.61 -2.07
C PHE A 40 11.45 -5.84 -2.70
N ASP A 41 10.59 -6.76 -3.12
CA ASP A 41 10.96 -7.99 -3.83
C ASP A 41 10.71 -7.76 -5.32
N GLU A 42 11.77 -7.40 -6.04
CA GLU A 42 11.70 -7.04 -7.46
C GLU A 42 11.28 -8.23 -8.34
N ASP A 43 11.79 -9.42 -8.05
CA ASP A 43 11.45 -10.63 -8.80
C ASP A 43 9.97 -10.97 -8.64
N TRP A 44 9.48 -11.00 -7.39
CA TRP A 44 8.06 -11.26 -7.11
C TRP A 44 7.12 -10.22 -7.73
N TYR A 45 7.54 -8.95 -7.74
CA TYR A 45 6.79 -7.84 -8.30
C TYR A 45 6.69 -7.96 -9.83
N LEU A 46 7.82 -8.22 -10.51
CA LEU A 46 7.85 -8.34 -11.96
C LEU A 46 7.21 -9.63 -12.47
N GLU A 47 7.21 -10.71 -11.68
CA GLU A 47 6.42 -11.91 -11.98
C GLU A 47 4.92 -11.60 -12.10
N ARG A 48 4.41 -10.67 -11.28
CA ARG A 48 2.98 -10.27 -11.25
C ARG A 48 2.61 -9.16 -12.21
N HIS A 49 3.59 -8.36 -12.62
CA HIS A 49 3.38 -7.18 -13.43
C HIS A 49 4.26 -7.23 -14.68
N GLN A 50 3.88 -8.13 -15.60
CA GLN A 50 4.61 -8.37 -16.85
C GLN A 50 4.64 -7.13 -17.75
N ASP A 51 3.65 -6.27 -17.65
CA ASP A 51 3.59 -4.96 -18.32
C ASP A 51 4.74 -4.04 -17.85
N ILE A 52 5.01 -4.01 -16.54
CA ILE A 52 6.12 -3.24 -15.97
C ILE A 52 7.46 -3.83 -16.40
N LYS A 53 7.57 -5.17 -16.41
CA LYS A 53 8.77 -5.85 -16.90
C LYS A 53 9.09 -5.47 -18.34
N GLN A 54 8.09 -5.52 -19.23
CA GLN A 54 8.24 -5.13 -20.63
C GLN A 54 8.62 -3.65 -20.78
N ALA A 55 8.01 -2.76 -20.00
CA ALA A 55 8.34 -1.33 -20.03
C ALA A 55 9.76 -1.03 -19.53
N ILE A 56 10.30 -1.84 -18.59
CA ILE A 56 11.71 -1.77 -18.19
C ILE A 56 12.63 -2.25 -19.31
N GLU A 57 12.31 -3.39 -19.94
CA GLU A 57 13.07 -3.93 -21.07
C GLU A 57 13.10 -2.98 -22.27
N ALA A 58 12.01 -2.22 -22.48
CA ALA A 58 11.90 -1.18 -23.51
C ALA A 58 12.58 0.16 -23.12
N GLY A 59 13.07 0.30 -21.88
CA GLY A 59 13.71 1.52 -21.38
C GLY A 59 12.76 2.67 -21.05
N GLU A 60 11.45 2.41 -20.97
CA GLU A 60 10.41 3.40 -20.63
C GLU A 60 10.34 3.65 -19.11
N ILE A 61 10.62 2.60 -18.33
CA ILE A 61 10.69 2.64 -16.87
C ILE A 61 12.10 2.26 -16.43
N LYS A 62 12.64 2.99 -15.46
CA LYS A 62 14.02 2.76 -14.99
C LYS A 62 14.20 1.43 -14.25
N ASN A 63 13.28 1.07 -13.36
CA ASN A 63 13.28 -0.17 -12.57
C ASN A 63 11.93 -0.34 -11.85
N ALA A 64 11.69 -1.54 -11.32
CA ALA A 64 10.42 -1.89 -10.69
C ALA A 64 10.13 -1.10 -9.41
N LYS A 65 11.17 -0.88 -8.58
CA LYS A 65 11.02 -0.14 -7.31
C LYS A 65 10.61 1.32 -7.55
N GLU A 66 11.15 1.96 -8.58
CA GLU A 66 10.75 3.31 -8.98
C GLU A 66 9.30 3.36 -9.43
N HIS A 67 8.86 2.38 -10.23
CA HIS A 67 7.45 2.28 -10.60
C HIS A 67 6.55 2.10 -9.37
N PHE A 68 6.91 1.20 -8.45
CA PHE A 68 6.16 0.97 -7.23
C PHE A 68 5.99 2.26 -6.40
N ILE A 69 7.06 3.02 -6.19
CA ILE A 69 7.04 4.28 -5.42
C ILE A 69 6.18 5.34 -6.12
N LYS A 70 6.29 5.47 -7.45
CA LYS A 70 5.60 6.53 -8.19
C LYS A 70 4.13 6.23 -8.44
N TYR A 71 3.81 4.97 -8.72
CA TYR A 71 2.50 4.53 -9.22
C TYR A 71 1.98 3.34 -8.43
N GLY A 72 2.77 2.27 -8.32
CA GLY A 72 2.28 0.97 -7.85
C GLY A 72 1.59 1.01 -6.48
N TYR A 73 2.16 1.68 -5.48
CA TYR A 73 1.52 1.81 -4.16
C TYR A 73 0.13 2.49 -4.24
N PHE A 74 0.01 3.56 -5.04
CA PHE A 74 -1.24 4.30 -5.20
C PHE A 74 -2.26 3.56 -6.08
N GLU A 75 -1.81 2.55 -6.82
CA GLU A 75 -2.65 1.61 -7.58
C GLU A 75 -3.02 0.35 -6.77
N GLY A 76 -2.59 0.26 -5.50
CA GLY A 76 -2.85 -0.90 -4.65
C GLY A 76 -1.96 -2.10 -4.92
N LYS A 77 -0.89 -1.96 -5.72
CA LYS A 77 0.11 -3.01 -5.91
C LYS A 77 0.90 -3.20 -4.62
N LEU A 78 1.31 -4.44 -4.35
CA LEU A 78 2.10 -4.78 -3.17
C LEU A 78 3.59 -4.86 -3.53
N PRO A 79 4.52 -4.50 -2.63
CA PRO A 79 5.96 -4.54 -2.93
C PRO A 79 6.61 -5.91 -2.74
N TYR A 80 5.94 -6.84 -2.07
CA TYR A 80 6.41 -8.20 -1.82
C TYR A 80 5.23 -9.08 -1.39
N ARG A 81 5.49 -10.38 -1.19
CA ARG A 81 4.50 -11.34 -0.71
C ARG A 81 4.15 -11.10 0.76
N ILE A 82 2.93 -10.64 1.04
CA ILE A 82 2.43 -10.44 2.41
C ILE A 82 1.68 -11.70 2.89
N PRO A 83 2.05 -12.29 4.05
CA PRO A 83 1.27 -13.38 4.63
C PRO A 83 -0.13 -12.89 5.01
N VAL A 84 -1.13 -13.75 4.84
CA VAL A 84 -2.52 -13.47 5.23
C VAL A 84 -2.89 -14.40 6.38
N ASP A 85 -3.40 -13.86 7.47
CA ASP A 85 -4.01 -14.62 8.55
C ASP A 85 -5.47 -14.83 8.21
N ASP A 86 -5.82 -16.01 7.71
CA ASP A 86 -7.18 -16.34 7.28
C ASP A 86 -8.21 -16.14 8.40
N ASN A 87 -7.87 -16.46 9.66
CA ASN A 87 -8.83 -16.32 10.77
C ASN A 87 -9.14 -14.84 11.03
N PHE A 88 -8.11 -14.01 11.12
CA PHE A 88 -8.28 -12.57 11.25
C PHE A 88 -8.99 -11.97 10.04
N TYR A 89 -8.54 -12.32 8.84
CA TYR A 89 -9.05 -11.74 7.61
C TYR A 89 -10.55 -12.05 7.44
N LEU A 90 -10.97 -13.30 7.65
CA LEU A 90 -12.38 -13.68 7.54
C LEU A 90 -13.24 -13.20 8.73
N SER A 91 -12.66 -12.93 9.89
CA SER A 91 -13.40 -12.33 11.00
C SER A 91 -13.70 -10.86 10.76
N GLU A 92 -12.75 -10.12 10.20
CA GLU A 92 -12.89 -8.68 9.90
C GLU A 92 -13.66 -8.42 8.59
N ASN A 93 -13.69 -9.40 7.68
CA ASN A 93 -14.26 -9.26 6.34
C ASN A 93 -15.39 -10.28 6.10
N GLN A 94 -16.59 -9.94 6.57
CA GLN A 94 -17.74 -10.84 6.54
C GLN A 94 -18.18 -11.24 5.13
N ASP A 95 -18.13 -10.31 4.19
CA ASP A 95 -18.41 -10.53 2.77
C ASP A 95 -17.46 -11.57 2.15
N VAL A 96 -16.18 -11.52 2.52
CA VAL A 96 -15.17 -12.49 2.07
C VAL A 96 -15.42 -13.85 2.70
N ARG A 97 -15.71 -13.89 4.01
CA ARG A 97 -16.05 -15.13 4.71
C ARG A 97 -17.25 -15.83 4.07
N ASP A 98 -18.30 -15.08 3.78
CA ASP A 98 -19.51 -15.65 3.19
C ASP A 98 -19.23 -16.13 1.75
N GLY A 99 -18.42 -15.39 0.98
CA GLY A 99 -17.95 -15.80 -0.35
C GLY A 99 -17.04 -17.04 -0.33
N VAL A 100 -16.22 -17.21 0.70
CA VAL A 100 -15.44 -18.44 0.89
C VAL A 100 -16.36 -19.61 1.26
N ALA A 101 -17.32 -19.40 2.16
CA ALA A 101 -18.25 -20.44 2.60
C ALA A 101 -19.18 -20.94 1.48
N ASN A 102 -19.57 -20.07 0.54
CA ASN A 102 -20.41 -20.43 -0.61
C ASN A 102 -19.60 -20.79 -1.88
N GLY A 103 -18.26 -20.69 -1.82
CA GLY A 103 -17.36 -21.09 -2.90
C GLY A 103 -17.18 -20.08 -4.04
N THR A 104 -17.67 -18.84 -3.91
CA THR A 104 -17.43 -17.79 -4.91
C THR A 104 -16.05 -17.13 -4.77
N ILE A 105 -15.46 -17.20 -3.58
CA ILE A 105 -14.09 -16.75 -3.28
C ILE A 105 -13.27 -17.99 -2.89
N LYS A 106 -12.06 -18.11 -3.45
CA LYS A 106 -11.27 -19.33 -3.26
C LYS A 106 -10.68 -19.41 -1.85
N SER A 107 -10.22 -18.29 -1.31
CA SER A 107 -9.59 -18.19 0.02
C SER A 107 -9.45 -16.73 0.44
N ALA A 108 -9.21 -16.48 1.73
CA ALA A 108 -8.88 -15.15 2.24
C ALA A 108 -7.66 -14.55 1.53
N ALA A 109 -6.59 -15.34 1.38
CA ALA A 109 -5.39 -14.91 0.67
C ALA A 109 -5.68 -14.54 -0.78
N GLU A 110 -6.46 -15.35 -1.50
CA GLU A 110 -6.84 -15.04 -2.89
C GLU A 110 -7.57 -13.70 -2.97
N HIS A 111 -8.60 -13.47 -2.15
CA HIS A 111 -9.28 -12.18 -2.12
C HIS A 111 -8.35 -11.02 -1.75
N PHE A 112 -7.45 -11.21 -0.78
CA PHE A 112 -6.52 -10.15 -0.37
C PHE A 112 -5.65 -9.68 -1.54
N TYR A 113 -5.10 -10.63 -2.31
CA TYR A 113 -4.24 -10.32 -3.45
C TYR A 113 -4.98 -9.82 -4.68
N THR A 114 -6.26 -10.15 -4.86
CA THR A 114 -7.05 -9.72 -6.02
C THR A 114 -7.79 -8.40 -5.80
N ALA A 115 -8.18 -8.09 -4.57
CA ALA A 115 -8.94 -6.88 -4.24
C ALA A 115 -8.59 -6.27 -2.87
N GLY A 116 -8.38 -7.10 -1.85
CA GLY A 116 -8.30 -6.63 -0.46
C GLY A 116 -7.21 -5.60 -0.18
N ALA A 117 -6.02 -5.78 -0.75
CA ALA A 117 -4.93 -4.80 -0.63
C ALA A 117 -5.31 -3.42 -1.19
N GLN A 118 -5.95 -3.39 -2.37
CA GLN A 118 -6.41 -2.15 -3.00
C GLN A 118 -7.54 -1.49 -2.22
N GLU A 119 -8.40 -2.30 -1.58
CA GLU A 119 -9.46 -1.84 -0.69
C GLU A 119 -8.95 -1.35 0.68
N GLY A 120 -7.66 -1.52 0.97
CA GLY A 120 -7.06 -1.15 2.26
C GLY A 120 -7.38 -2.13 3.40
N ARG A 121 -7.81 -3.36 3.09
CA ARG A 121 -8.07 -4.40 4.09
C ARG A 121 -6.74 -4.91 4.66
N LEU A 122 -6.70 -5.07 5.99
CA LEU A 122 -5.50 -5.56 6.67
C LEU A 122 -5.39 -7.09 6.51
N PRO A 123 -4.24 -7.63 6.10
CA PRO A 123 -4.03 -9.07 5.93
C PRO A 123 -3.88 -9.81 7.27
N TYR A 124 -3.47 -9.11 8.32
CA TYR A 124 -3.37 -9.60 9.70
C TYR A 124 -3.39 -8.44 10.69
N ARG A 125 -3.61 -8.74 11.97
CA ARG A 125 -3.67 -7.74 13.04
C ARG A 125 -2.33 -6.99 13.17
N GLY A 126 -2.39 -5.66 13.15
CA GLY A 126 -1.22 -4.81 13.31
C GLY A 126 -0.32 -4.74 12.07
N PHE A 127 -0.79 -5.20 10.91
CA PHE A 127 -0.08 -5.00 9.65
C PHE A 127 0.19 -3.51 9.42
N SER A 128 1.45 -3.20 9.10
CA SER A 128 1.87 -1.92 8.55
C SER A 128 2.87 -2.20 7.44
N LEU A 129 2.74 -1.48 6.34
CA LEU A 129 3.77 -1.49 5.30
C LEU A 129 4.97 -0.61 5.67
N PHE A 130 4.77 0.32 6.61
CA PHE A 130 5.81 1.20 7.11
C PHE A 130 6.29 0.70 8.46
N GLU A 131 7.61 0.50 8.58
CA GLU A 131 8.24 0.46 9.90
C GLU A 131 8.28 1.90 10.42
N LEU A 132 7.53 2.17 11.50
CA LEU A 132 7.42 3.47 12.14
C LEU A 132 8.12 3.47 13.49
#